data_AF-A0A377U4X1-F1
#
_entry.id   AF-A0A377U4X1-F1
#
_cell.length_a   1.000
_cell.length_b   1.000
_cell.length_c   1.000
_cell.angle_alpha   90.00
_cell.angle_beta   90.00
_cell.angle_gamma   90.00
#
_symmetry.space_group_name_H-M   'P 1'
#
loop_
_entity.id
_entity.type
_entity.pdbx_description
1 polymer ?
#
loop_
_entity_poly.entity_id
_entity_poly.type
_entity_poly.pdbx_seq_one_letter_code
_entity_poly.pdbx_strand_id
1 'polypeptide(L)'
;MNNIRQAMKSAKGPGNFRNLFMYSPNGKKDGIQIIPLSEVAAKDEFLNIKNVSRDDMMAAHRVPPQMMGIIPNNTGGFGDVEKASRVFVRNELIPLQKRLQELNEWLDDEVITFERYSLD
;
A
#
# COMPACT_ATOMS: atom_id res chain seq x y z
N MET A 1 27.31 -8.15 34.55
CA MET A 1 27.22 -8.07 33.07
C MET A 1 26.39 -9.20 32.46
N ASN A 2 26.66 -10.48 32.77
CA ASN A 2 25.95 -11.62 32.16
C ASN A 2 24.47 -11.74 32.58
N ASN A 3 24.14 -11.48 33.85
CA ASN A 3 22.75 -11.56 34.34
C ASN A 3 21.82 -10.50 33.70
N ILE A 4 22.33 -9.31 33.42
CA ILE A 4 21.57 -8.24 32.74
C ILE A 4 21.31 -8.62 31.28
N ARG A 5 22.32 -9.17 30.57
CA ARG A 5 22.12 -9.68 29.20
C ARG A 5 21.10 -10.80 29.14
N GLN A 6 21.09 -11.69 30.13
CA GLN A 6 20.15 -12.81 30.20
C GLN A 6 18.73 -12.32 30.51
N ALA A 7 18.56 -11.42 31.48
CA ALA A 7 17.29 -10.79 31.81
C ALA A 7 16.70 -10.00 30.62
N MET A 8 17.54 -9.28 29.87
CA MET A 8 17.14 -8.57 28.65
C MET A 8 16.74 -9.52 27.52
N LYS A 9 17.42 -10.67 27.37
CA LYS A 9 17.05 -11.71 26.40
C LYS A 9 15.70 -12.36 26.74
N SER A 10 15.43 -12.63 28.01
CA SER A 10 14.14 -13.16 28.48
C SER A 10 13.01 -12.13 28.43
N ALA A 11 13.33 -10.84 28.41
CA ALA A 11 12.36 -9.74 28.35
C ALA A 11 11.96 -9.33 26.91
N LYS A 12 12.44 -10.01 25.87
CA LYS A 12 12.04 -9.74 24.49
C LYS A 12 10.63 -10.28 24.20
N GLY A 13 9.61 -9.50 24.55
CA GLY A 13 8.20 -9.72 24.22
C GLY A 13 7.36 -8.45 24.45
N PRO A 14 6.26 -8.24 23.72
CA PRO A 14 5.40 -7.06 23.92
C PRO A 14 4.88 -7.03 25.36
N GLY A 15 5.27 -5.99 26.12
CA GLY A 15 4.88 -5.79 27.52
C GLY A 15 5.92 -6.15 28.59
N ASN A 16 7.05 -6.79 28.24
CA ASN A 16 8.00 -7.34 29.23
C ASN A 16 9.04 -6.35 29.82
N PHE A 17 9.12 -5.12 29.34
CA PHE A 17 10.02 -4.10 29.90
C PHE A 17 9.51 -3.41 31.18
N ARG A 18 8.25 -3.67 31.58
CA ARG A 18 7.65 -3.02 32.75
C ARG A 18 8.20 -3.49 34.10
N ASN A 19 8.83 -4.68 34.18
CA ASN A 19 9.22 -5.30 35.46
C ASN A 19 10.74 -5.44 35.68
N LEU A 20 11.58 -4.69 34.94
CA LEU A 20 13.03 -4.73 35.17
C LEU A 20 13.45 -3.73 36.25
N PHE A 21 13.48 -4.16 37.51
CA PHE A 21 14.04 -3.37 38.61
C PHE A 21 15.56 -3.62 38.70
N MET A 22 16.37 -2.62 38.35
CA MET A 22 17.84 -2.71 38.39
C MET A 22 18.40 -1.78 39.48
N TYR A 23 18.99 -2.37 40.52
CA TYR A 23 19.64 -1.64 41.62
C TYR A 23 21.14 -1.48 41.32
N SER A 24 21.61 -0.22 41.27
CA SER A 24 23.03 0.12 41.06
C SER A 24 23.53 0.95 42.25
N PRO A 25 24.16 0.32 43.27
CA PRO A 25 24.72 1.06 44.40
C PRO A 25 25.87 1.96 43.91
N ASN A 26 25.80 3.26 44.20
CA ASN A 26 26.68 4.34 43.71
C ASN A 26 26.59 4.71 42.21
N GLY A 27 25.53 4.32 41.50
CA GLY A 27 25.36 4.66 40.08
C GLY A 27 25.13 6.17 39.84
N LYS A 28 25.96 6.81 39.02
CA LYS A 28 25.70 8.18 38.52
C LYS A 28 24.39 8.20 37.72
N LYS A 29 23.66 9.32 37.74
CA LYS A 29 22.36 9.52 37.06
C LYS A 29 22.41 9.16 35.55
N ASP A 30 23.58 9.22 34.93
CA ASP A 30 23.82 8.87 33.51
C ASP A 30 24.27 7.41 33.27
N GLY A 31 24.36 6.57 34.30
CA GLY A 31 24.93 5.22 34.19
C GLY A 31 24.07 4.19 33.43
N ILE A 32 22.80 4.51 33.18
CA ILE A 32 21.88 3.66 32.41
C ILE A 32 21.13 4.56 31.43
N GLN A 33 21.57 4.57 30.18
CA GLN A 33 20.85 5.21 29.08
C GLN A 33 20.06 4.14 28.33
N ILE A 34 18.74 4.25 28.36
CA ILE A 34 17.88 3.52 27.42
C ILE A 34 18.09 4.21 26.08
N ILE A 35 18.87 3.59 25.19
CA ILE A 35 18.94 4.04 23.79
C ILE A 35 17.61 3.63 23.16
N PRO A 36 16.71 4.57 22.79
CA PRO A 36 15.52 4.20 22.06
C PRO A 36 15.96 3.57 20.74
N LEU A 37 15.62 2.29 20.53
CA LEU A 37 15.69 1.71 19.20
C LEU A 37 14.76 2.55 18.32
N SER A 38 15.30 3.06 17.21
CA SER A 38 14.65 3.98 16.26
C SER A 38 13.34 3.45 15.63
N GLU A 39 12.86 2.27 16.03
CA GLU A 39 11.61 1.64 15.59
C GLU A 39 10.35 2.45 15.90
N VAL A 40 10.38 3.37 16.87
CA VAL A 40 9.17 4.12 17.26
C VAL A 40 8.82 5.22 16.24
N ALA A 41 9.80 5.76 15.51
CA ALA A 41 9.54 6.78 14.47
C ALA A 41 9.03 6.17 13.15
N ALA A 42 9.43 4.94 12.82
CA ALA A 42 9.01 4.27 11.59
C ALA A 42 7.54 3.83 11.58
N LYS A 43 6.88 3.74 12.76
CA LYS A 43 5.48 3.33 12.85
C LYS A 43 4.52 4.23 12.06
N ASP A 44 4.79 5.53 12.03
CA ASP A 44 3.94 6.50 11.33
C ASP A 44 4.20 6.49 9.81
N GLU A 45 5.39 6.07 9.36
CA GLU A 45 5.71 5.99 7.93
C GLU A 45 5.06 4.78 7.24
N PHE A 46 4.80 3.66 7.93
CA PHE A 46 4.23 2.48 7.27
C PHE A 46 2.85 2.70 6.65
N LEU A 47 2.00 3.49 7.32
CA LEU A 47 0.68 3.84 6.77
C LEU A 47 0.82 4.78 5.57
N ASN A 48 1.74 5.74 5.63
CA ASN A 48 2.03 6.65 4.53
C ASN A 48 2.60 5.91 3.31
N ILE A 49 3.56 5.01 3.51
CA ILE A 49 4.13 4.17 2.45
C ILE A 49 3.04 3.35 1.77
N LYS A 50 2.14 2.71 2.55
CA LYS A 50 1.03 1.92 1.97
C LYS A 50 0.07 2.78 1.15
N ASN A 51 -0.26 3.98 1.62
CA ASN A 51 -1.14 4.89 0.90
C ASN A 51 -0.50 5.38 -0.40
N VAL A 52 0.76 5.82 -0.35
CA VAL A 52 1.52 6.25 -1.54
C VAL A 52 1.66 5.11 -2.53
N SER A 53 2.05 3.92 -2.08
CA SER A 53 2.17 2.74 -2.97
C SER A 53 0.84 2.36 -3.61
N ARG A 54 -0.28 2.48 -2.89
CA ARG A 54 -1.62 2.27 -3.45
C ARG A 54 -1.92 3.29 -4.55
N ASP A 55 -1.64 4.57 -4.30
CA ASP A 55 -1.88 5.65 -5.25
C ASP A 55 -1.01 5.49 -6.51
N ASP A 56 0.26 5.10 -6.34
CA ASP A 56 1.18 4.81 -7.44
C ASP A 56 0.68 3.64 -8.31
N MET A 57 0.17 2.58 -7.68
CA MET A 57 -0.41 1.44 -8.40
C MET A 57 -1.68 1.82 -9.18
N MET A 58 -2.54 2.67 -8.61
CA MET A 58 -3.73 3.17 -9.31
C MET A 58 -3.34 4.01 -10.53
N ALA A 59 -2.38 4.92 -10.36
CA ALA A 59 -1.88 5.75 -11.45
C ALA A 59 -1.27 4.93 -12.59
N ALA A 60 -0.50 3.88 -12.24
CA ALA A 60 0.12 2.98 -13.23
C ALA A 60 -0.92 2.20 -14.04
N HIS A 61 -1.97 1.69 -13.40
CA HIS A 61 -3.00 0.93 -14.07
C HIS A 61 -3.98 1.79 -14.87
N ARG A 62 -4.05 3.11 -14.61
CA ARG A 62 -4.97 4.06 -15.27
C ARG A 62 -6.45 3.66 -15.20
N VAL A 63 -6.79 2.75 -14.27
CA VAL A 63 -8.16 2.30 -14.03
C VAL A 63 -8.77 3.16 -12.92
N PRO A 64 -9.98 3.70 -13.12
CA PRO A 64 -10.68 4.43 -12.07
C PRO A 64 -10.79 3.63 -10.76
N PRO A 65 -10.47 4.23 -9.59
CA PRO A 65 -10.42 3.51 -8.31
C PRO A 65 -11.71 2.78 -7.94
N GLN A 66 -12.86 3.39 -8.27
CA GLN A 66 -14.19 2.82 -8.05
C GLN A 66 -14.43 1.49 -8.79
N MET A 67 -13.74 1.24 -9.91
CA MET A 67 -13.82 -0.03 -10.64
C MET A 67 -12.82 -1.06 -10.12
N MET A 68 -11.85 -0.65 -9.29
CA MET A 68 -10.87 -1.55 -8.67
C MET A 68 -11.35 -2.09 -7.30
N GLY A 69 -12.62 -1.85 -6.92
CA GLY A 69 -13.16 -2.29 -5.63
C GLY A 69 -12.58 -1.57 -4.42
N ILE A 70 -12.01 -0.39 -4.65
CA ILE A 70 -11.34 0.39 -3.61
C ILE A 70 -12.38 1.10 -2.75
N ILE A 71 -12.21 1.05 -1.42
CA ILE A 71 -13.05 1.78 -0.47
C ILE A 71 -12.53 3.23 -0.35
N PRO A 72 -13.39 4.25 -0.50
CA PRO A 72 -13.00 5.64 -0.32
C PRO A 72 -12.69 5.92 1.15
N ASN A 73 -11.58 6.63 1.40
CA ASN A 73 -11.21 7.06 2.75
C ASN A 73 -11.87 8.39 3.16
N ASN A 74 -12.57 9.03 2.22
CA ASN A 74 -13.16 10.36 2.33
C ASN A 74 -14.69 10.30 2.15
N THR A 75 -15.41 11.13 2.90
CA THR A 75 -16.88 11.15 3.03
C THR A 75 -17.63 11.43 1.71
N GLY A 76 -16.93 11.92 0.67
CA GLY A 76 -17.50 12.24 -0.64
C GLY A 76 -17.51 11.09 -1.67
N GLY A 77 -16.88 9.95 -1.37
CA GLY A 77 -16.80 8.82 -2.32
C GLY A 77 -16.07 9.14 -3.63
N PHE A 78 -16.21 8.26 -4.63
CA PHE A 78 -15.57 8.43 -5.95
C PHE A 78 -16.48 9.08 -7.01
N GLY A 79 -17.77 9.28 -6.71
CA GLY A 79 -18.75 9.86 -7.62
C GLY A 79 -19.50 8.83 -8.46
N ASP A 80 -19.90 9.24 -9.67
CA ASP A 80 -20.74 8.48 -10.60
C ASP A 80 -19.92 7.44 -11.37
N VAL A 81 -20.15 6.16 -11.05
CA VAL A 81 -19.46 4.99 -11.64
C VAL A 81 -19.76 4.84 -13.13
N GLU A 82 -20.96 5.21 -13.57
CA GLU A 82 -21.41 5.09 -14.96
C GLU A 82 -20.62 6.04 -15.85
N LYS A 83 -20.46 7.30 -15.41
CA LYS A 83 -19.63 8.30 -16.10
C LYS A 83 -18.18 7.89 -16.16
N ALA A 84 -17.63 7.39 -15.05
CA ALA A 84 -16.25 6.94 -15.01
C ALA A 84 -15.99 5.76 -15.94
N SER A 85 -16.91 4.81 -16.00
CA SER A 85 -16.85 3.64 -16.88
C SER A 85 -16.86 4.06 -18.35
N ARG A 86 -17.77 4.97 -18.75
CA ARG A 86 -17.80 5.52 -20.11
C ARG A 86 -16.48 6.18 -20.53
N VAL A 87 -15.93 7.02 -19.66
CA VAL A 87 -14.67 7.73 -19.95
C VAL A 87 -13.50 6.76 -20.04
N PHE A 88 -13.43 5.79 -19.12
CA PHE A 88 -12.40 4.76 -19.10
C PHE A 88 -12.45 3.88 -20.35
N VAL A 89 -13.62 3.37 -20.73
CA VAL A 89 -13.76 2.54 -21.93
C VAL A 89 -13.36 3.34 -23.17
N ARG A 90 -13.83 4.58 -23.28
CA ARG A 90 -13.52 5.44 -24.42
C ARG A 90 -12.02 5.73 -24.56
N ASN A 91 -11.34 6.04 -23.46
CA ASN A 91 -9.98 6.57 -23.49
C ASN A 91 -8.89 5.50 -23.31
N GLU A 92 -9.19 4.41 -22.61
CA GLU A 92 -8.21 3.36 -22.30
C GLU A 92 -8.53 2.07 -23.09
N LEU A 93 -9.77 1.58 -23.06
CA LEU A 93 -10.09 0.28 -23.67
C LEU A 93 -10.21 0.32 -25.20
N ILE A 94 -10.92 1.29 -25.78
CA ILE A 94 -11.09 1.37 -27.24
C ILE A 94 -9.75 1.49 -27.98
N PRO A 95 -8.78 2.33 -27.54
CA PRO A 95 -7.46 2.36 -28.17
C PRO A 95 -6.70 1.04 -28.06
N LEU A 96 -6.81 0.33 -26.92
CA LEU A 96 -6.21 -1.00 -26.76
C LEU A 96 -6.86 -2.03 -27.68
N GLN A 97 -8.19 -2.02 -27.80
CA GLN A 97 -8.93 -2.86 -28.73
C GLN A 97 -8.47 -2.61 -30.17
N LYS A 98 -8.35 -1.35 -30.59
CA LYS A 98 -7.85 -1.00 -31.93
C LYS A 98 -6.43 -1.51 -32.17
N ARG A 99 -5.53 -1.35 -31.20
CA ARG A 99 -4.16 -1.89 -31.30
C ARG A 99 -4.16 -3.42 -31.44
N LEU A 100 -5.07 -4.12 -30.76
CA LEU A 100 -5.21 -5.56 -30.93
C LEU A 100 -5.77 -5.93 -32.31
N GLN A 101 -6.68 -5.12 -32.87
CA GLN A 101 -7.21 -5.32 -34.22
C GLN A 101 -6.15 -5.13 -35.32
N GLU A 102 -5.09 -4.35 -35.09
CA GLU A 102 -3.95 -4.24 -36.02
C GLU A 102 -3.33 -5.62 -36.34
N LEU A 103 -3.48 -6.61 -35.45
CA LEU A 103 -3.03 -7.98 -35.71
C LEU A 103 -3.75 -8.63 -36.90
N ASN A 104 -5.03 -8.29 -37.14
CA ASN A 104 -5.76 -8.80 -38.29
C ASN A 104 -5.10 -8.34 -39.59
N GLU A 105 -4.63 -7.09 -39.65
CA GLU A 105 -3.92 -6.56 -40.81
C GLU A 105 -2.59 -7.28 -41.05
N TRP A 106 -1.91 -7.72 -39.99
CA TRP A 106 -0.66 -8.46 -40.10
C TRP A 106 -0.86 -9.90 -40.59
N LEU A 107 -2.00 -10.50 -40.25
CA LEU A 107 -2.35 -11.88 -40.61
C LEU A 107 -3.11 -11.98 -41.94
N ASP A 108 -3.56 -10.85 -42.48
CA ASP A 108 -4.47 -10.77 -43.63
C ASP A 108 -5.76 -11.60 -43.43
N ASP A 109 -6.21 -11.69 -42.18
CA ASP A 109 -7.39 -12.45 -41.77
C ASP A 109 -8.09 -11.78 -40.57
N GLU A 110 -9.43 -11.82 -40.54
CA GLU A 110 -10.23 -11.17 -39.49
C GLU A 110 -10.37 -12.09 -38.27
N VAL A 111 -9.35 -12.10 -37.41
CA VAL A 111 -9.27 -12.98 -36.23
C VAL A 111 -9.85 -12.32 -34.96
N ILE A 112 -9.59 -11.02 -34.77
CA ILE A 112 -9.96 -10.27 -33.56
C ILE A 112 -11.03 -9.23 -33.90
N THR A 113 -12.22 -9.38 -33.35
CA THR A 113 -13.31 -8.40 -33.45
C THR A 113 -13.82 -8.04 -32.06
N PHE A 114 -14.35 -6.83 -31.92
CA PHE A 114 -14.93 -6.34 -30.67
C PHE A 114 -16.34 -5.85 -30.92
N GLU A 115 -17.25 -6.20 -30.02
CA GLU A 115 -18.61 -5.66 -30.03
C GLU A 115 -18.61 -4.18 -29.63
N ARG A 116 -19.62 -3.45 -30.10
CA ARG A 116 -19.79 -2.05 -29.71
C ARG A 116 -20.12 -1.99 -28.22
N TYR A 117 -19.30 -1.25 -27.48
CA TYR A 117 -19.55 -1.02 -26.06
C TYR A 117 -20.93 -0.39 -25.82
N SER A 118 -21.72 -1.02 -24.95
CA SER A 118 -22.94 -0.48 -24.37
C SER A 118 -22.88 -0.56 -22.84
N LEU A 119 -23.51 0.39 -22.17
CA LEU A 119 -23.64 0.48 -20.71
C LEU A 119 -25.12 0.41 -20.28
N ASP A 120 -25.99 0.03 -21.21
CA ASP A 120 -27.44 -0.11 -21.01
C ASP A 120 -27.80 -1.39 -20.26
#